data_AF-A0A514ZAK9-F1
#
_entry.id   AF-A0A514ZAK9-F1
#
_cell.length_a   1.000
_cell.length_b   1.000
_cell.length_c   1.000
_cell.angle_alpha   90.00
_cell.angle_beta   90.00
_cell.angle_gamma   90.00
#
_symmetry.space_group_name_H-M   'P 1'
#
loop_
_entity.id
_entity.type
_entity.pdbx_description
1 polymer ?
#
loop_
_entity_poly.entity_id
_entity_poly.type
_entity_poly.pdbx_seq_one_letter_code
_entity_poly.pdbx_strand_id
1 'polypeptide(L)'
;MKKIEAIIRGDKLEDLKKALVENGIVHGMTVSQVLGYGQQKGFTEYVRGQKIETTLLSKIKIEIVCINQEVDEIVAVIATAVQTGEVGDGKIFIQPVERVIRIRTGEEDGEAL
;
A
#
# COMPACT_ATOMS: atom_id res chain seq x y z
N MET A 1 5.97 -9.96 14.51
CA MET A 1 4.97 -9.39 13.59
C MET A 1 5.70 -8.63 12.49
N LYS A 2 5.02 -8.34 11.39
CA LYS A 2 5.57 -7.54 10.31
C LYS A 2 4.59 -6.45 9.90
N LYS A 3 5.13 -5.34 9.42
CA LYS A 3 4.39 -4.30 8.71
C LYS A 3 4.65 -4.48 7.23
N ILE A 4 3.57 -4.60 6.47
CA ILE A 4 3.55 -4.58 5.02
C ILE A 4 3.19 -3.16 4.60
N GLU A 5 4.10 -2.52 3.88
CA GLU A 5 3.89 -1.19 3.31
C GLU A 5 3.88 -1.31 1.78
N ALA A 6 2.72 -1.11 1.16
CA ALA A 6 2.54 -1.18 -0.28
C ALA A 6 2.29 0.22 -0.86
N ILE A 7 3.12 0.65 -1.80
CA ILE A 7 2.89 1.83 -2.61
C ILE A 7 2.37 1.36 -3.96
N ILE A 8 1.13 1.72 -4.31
CA ILE A 8 0.43 1.22 -5.49
C ILE A 8 -0.15 2.36 -6.34
N ARG A 9 -0.66 2.03 -7.53
CA ARG A 9 -1.46 2.96 -8.33
C ARG A 9 -2.76 3.31 -7.62
N GLY A 10 -3.23 4.55 -7.80
CA GLY A 10 -4.43 5.04 -7.10
C GLY A 10 -5.73 4.38 -7.53
N ASP A 11 -5.86 4.02 -8.80
CA ASP A 11 -7.00 3.31 -9.38
C ASP A 11 -7.14 1.87 -8.87
N LYS A 12 -6.06 1.29 -8.34
CA LYS A 12 -6.03 -0.09 -7.80
C LYS A 12 -6.44 -0.22 -6.34
N LEU A 13 -6.73 0.88 -5.65
CA LEU A 13 -7.13 0.82 -4.24
C LEU A 13 -8.42 0.02 -4.02
N GLU A 14 -9.41 0.18 -4.89
CA GLU A 14 -10.71 -0.49 -4.73
C GLU A 14 -10.63 -1.99 -5.06
N ASP A 15 -9.88 -2.34 -6.10
CA ASP A 15 -9.57 -3.75 -6.45
C ASP A 15 -8.88 -4.45 -5.28
N LEU A 16 -7.89 -3.79 -4.67
CA LEU A 16 -7.17 -4.33 -3.54
C LEU A 16 -8.07 -4.51 -2.30
N LYS A 17 -8.92 -3.52 -1.99
CA LYS A 17 -9.88 -3.64 -0.88
C LYS A 17 -10.76 -4.88 -1.03
N LYS A 18 -11.32 -5.09 -2.22
CA LYS A 18 -12.17 -6.26 -2.50
C LYS A 18 -11.39 -7.56 -2.31
N ALA A 19 -10.19 -7.65 -2.88
CA ALA A 19 -9.35 -8.83 -2.75
C ALA A 19 -9.02 -9.16 -1.28
N LEU A 20 -8.69 -8.15 -0.47
CA LEU A 20 -8.39 -8.36 0.95
C LEU A 20 -9.63 -8.83 1.74
N VAL A 21 -10.81 -8.29 1.44
CA VAL A 21 -12.07 -8.71 2.09
C VAL A 21 -12.47 -10.12 1.68
N GLU A 22 -12.37 -10.46 0.39
CA GLU A 22 -12.76 -11.78 -0.14
C GLU A 22 -11.88 -12.91 0.40
N ASN A 23 -10.59 -12.65 0.60
CA ASN A 23 -9.69 -13.64 1.19
C ASN A 23 -9.79 -13.68 2.73
N GLY A 24 -10.44 -12.69 3.37
CA GLY A 24 -10.64 -12.67 4.82
C GLY A 24 -9.37 -12.47 5.66
N ILE A 25 -8.26 -12.07 5.02
CA ILE A 25 -6.93 -12.08 5.65
C ILE A 25 -6.66 -10.81 6.48
N VAL A 26 -7.32 -9.70 6.18
CA VAL A 26 -6.99 -8.40 6.79
C VAL A 26 -8.20 -7.78 7.47
N HIS A 27 -8.09 -7.57 8.79
CA HIS A 27 -9.13 -6.93 9.61
C HIS A 27 -8.98 -5.41 9.71
N GLY A 28 -7.81 -4.87 9.36
CA GLY A 28 -7.54 -3.44 9.39
C GLY A 28 -6.37 -3.05 8.49
N MET A 29 -6.48 -1.89 7.86
CA MET A 29 -5.40 -1.29 7.08
C MET A 29 -5.43 0.23 7.22
N THR A 30 -4.27 0.86 7.11
CA THR A 30 -4.17 2.33 7.02
C THR A 30 -3.82 2.73 5.60
N VAL A 31 -4.49 3.76 5.08
CA VAL A 31 -4.29 4.25 3.71
C VAL A 31 -3.91 5.72 3.76
N SER A 32 -2.91 6.10 2.98
CA SER A 32 -2.49 7.49 2.80
C SER A 32 -2.18 7.78 1.34
N GLN A 33 -2.39 9.03 0.92
CA GLN A 33 -1.99 9.49 -0.41
C GLN A 33 -0.56 10.01 -0.36
N VAL A 34 0.27 9.58 -1.32
CA VAL A 34 1.68 9.95 -1.40
C VAL A 34 2.05 10.36 -2.83
N LEU A 35 3.16 11.07 -2.95
CA LEU A 35 3.75 11.44 -4.23
C LEU A 35 5.01 10.60 -4.46
N GLY A 36 5.11 9.94 -5.60
CA GLY A 36 6.22 9.08 -5.97
C GLY A 36 6.98 9.57 -7.20
N TYR A 37 8.29 9.37 -7.22
CA TYR A 37 9.15 9.57 -8.38
C TYR A 37 9.87 8.26 -8.73
N GLY A 38 10.14 8.02 -10.02
CA GLY A 38 10.88 6.84 -10.44
C GLY A 38 10.96 6.70 -11.96
N GLN A 39 11.00 5.45 -12.43
CA GLN A 39 11.06 5.12 -13.86
C GLN A 39 9.83 5.59 -14.64
N GLN A 40 8.67 5.63 -13.97
CA GLN A 40 7.49 6.29 -14.52
C GLN A 40 7.75 7.79 -14.53
N LYS A 41 8.22 8.31 -15.67
CA LYS A 41 8.42 9.75 -15.85
C LYS A 41 7.07 10.44 -15.81
N GLY A 42 7.01 11.55 -15.08
CA GLY A 42 5.85 12.43 -15.16
C GLY A 42 5.81 13.18 -16.49
N PHE A 43 4.77 13.98 -16.69
CA PHE A 43 4.53 14.69 -17.94
C PHE A 43 4.77 16.18 -17.79
N THR A 44 5.08 16.83 -18.91
CA THR A 44 5.13 18.28 -19.02
C THR A 44 3.86 18.75 -19.68
N GLU A 45 3.15 19.67 -19.04
CA GLU A 45 1.93 20.28 -19.58
C GLU A 45 2.07 21.80 -19.58
N TYR A 46 1.48 22.46 -20.58
CA TYR A 46 1.44 23.93 -20.65
C TYR A 46 0.06 24.41 -20.21
N VAL A 47 -0.03 25.03 -19.04
CA VAL A 47 -1.27 25.61 -18.52
C VAL A 47 -1.20 27.12 -18.66
N ARG A 48 -2.06 27.70 -19.51
CA ARG A 48 -2.10 29.15 -19.79
C ARG A 48 -0.73 29.73 -20.18
N GLY A 49 0.04 28.98 -20.97
CA GLY A 49 1.37 29.39 -21.44
C GLY A 49 2.50 29.20 -20.41
N GLN A 50 2.19 28.78 -19.17
CA GLN A 50 3.20 28.40 -18.19
C GLN A 50 3.50 26.91 -18.29
N LYS A 51 4.79 26.55 -18.33
CA LYS A 51 5.25 25.16 -18.33
C LYS A 51 5.11 24.60 -16.91
N ILE A 52 4.27 23.59 -16.74
CA ILE A 52 4.17 22.78 -15.53
C ILE A 52 4.88 21.46 -15.79
N GLU A 53 5.98 21.24 -15.09
CA GLU A 53 6.65 19.93 -15.05
C GLU A 53 6.20 19.20 -13.79
N THR A 54 5.34 18.20 -13.95
CA THR A 54 5.00 17.32 -12.84
C THR A 54 5.94 16.13 -12.90
N THR A 55 6.95 16.13 -12.04
CA THR A 55 7.86 14.97 -11.89
C THR A 55 7.27 13.91 -10.96
N LEU A 56 6.52 14.34 -9.95
CA LEU A 56 5.94 13.49 -8.93
C LEU A 56 4.53 13.01 -9.30
N LEU A 57 4.31 11.70 -9.24
CA LEU A 57 3.02 11.08 -9.55
C LEU A 57 2.30 10.67 -8.28
N SER A 58 0.99 10.93 -8.23
CA SER A 58 0.15 10.50 -7.11
C SER A 58 0.06 8.98 -7.05
N LYS A 59 0.27 8.44 -5.85
CA LYS A 59 0.19 7.02 -5.51
C LYS A 59 -0.56 6.85 -4.19
N ILE A 60 -0.96 5.62 -3.89
CA ILE A 60 -1.56 5.26 -2.62
C ILE A 60 -0.57 4.41 -1.84
N LYS A 61 -0.33 4.77 -0.59
CA LYS A 61 0.44 3.99 0.37
C LYS A 61 -0.50 3.30 1.33
N ILE A 62 -0.32 1.99 1.47
CA ILE A 62 -1.14 1.12 2.31
C ILE A 62 -0.22 0.46 3.32
N GLU A 63 -0.66 0.48 4.58
CA GLU A 63 0.10 -0.05 5.70
C GLU A 63 -0.78 -1.06 6.45
N ILE A 64 -0.31 -2.30 6.52
CA ILE A 64 -0.96 -3.42 7.18
C ILE A 64 0.02 -4.04 8.16
N VAL A 65 -0.39 -4.30 9.40
CA VAL A 65 0.41 -5.05 10.37
C VAL A 65 -0.23 -6.42 10.55
N CYS A 66 0.57 -7.47 10.49
CA CYS A 66 0.12 -8.85 10.57
C CYS A 66 1.11 -9.73 11.35
N ILE A 67 0.66 -10.93 11.72
CA ILE A 67 1.54 -11.94 12.28
C ILE A 67 2.47 -12.50 11.19
N ASN A 68 3.64 -13.02 11.59
CA ASN A 68 4.67 -13.42 10.64
C ASN A 68 4.19 -14.51 9.65
N GLN A 69 3.22 -15.33 10.04
CA GLN A 69 2.71 -16.46 9.25
C GLN A 69 1.84 -16.01 8.07
N GLU A 70 1.21 -14.85 8.15
CA GLU A 70 0.28 -14.32 7.14
C GLU A 70 0.98 -13.44 6.09
N VAL A 71 2.25 -13.11 6.29
CA VAL A 71 2.97 -12.12 5.48
C VAL A 71 2.98 -12.50 4.01
N ASP A 72 3.37 -13.74 3.70
CA ASP A 72 3.51 -14.18 2.32
C ASP A 72 2.15 -14.24 1.59
N GLU A 73 1.09 -14.63 2.31
CA GLU A 73 -0.27 -14.68 1.80
C GLU A 73 -0.79 -13.28 1.48
N ILE A 74 -0.65 -12.33 2.43
CA ILE A 74 -1.07 -10.94 2.23
C ILE A 74 -0.29 -10.30 1.07
N VAL A 75 1.03 -10.52 1.00
CA VAL A 75 1.85 -9.99 -0.10
C VAL A 75 1.41 -10.55 -1.45
N ALA A 76 1.10 -11.84 -1.53
CA ALA A 76 0.63 -12.48 -2.76
C ALA A 76 -0.73 -11.90 -3.22
N VAL A 77 -1.67 -11.70 -2.29
CA VAL A 77 -2.97 -11.07 -2.58
C VAL A 77 -2.79 -9.63 -3.03
N ILE A 78 -1.97 -8.84 -2.33
CA ILE A 78 -1.69 -7.45 -2.75
C ILE A 78 -1.11 -7.42 -4.15
N ALA A 79 -0.07 -8.22 -4.42
CA ALA A 79 0.60 -8.25 -5.71
C ALA A 79 -0.38 -8.61 -6.84
N THR A 80 -1.18 -9.66 -6.66
CA THR A 80 -2.13 -10.13 -7.67
C THR A 80 -3.23 -9.11 -7.94
N ALA A 81 -3.74 -8.43 -6.91
CA ALA A 81 -4.83 -7.47 -7.06
C ALA A 81 -4.41 -6.18 -7.80
N VAL A 82 -3.16 -5.74 -7.60
CA VAL A 82 -2.71 -4.43 -8.10
C VAL A 82 -1.80 -4.50 -9.34
N GLN A 83 -1.30 -5.69 -9.69
CA GLN A 83 -0.44 -5.87 -10.85
C GLN A 83 -1.19 -5.59 -12.16
N THR A 84 -0.60 -4.73 -12.99
CA THR A 84 -1.03 -4.47 -14.36
C THR A 84 0.01 -4.90 -15.39
N GLY A 85 1.27 -5.06 -14.96
CA GLY A 85 2.41 -5.34 -15.84
C GLY A 85 3.05 -4.08 -16.41
N GLU A 86 2.44 -2.91 -16.19
CA GLU A 86 2.92 -1.63 -16.69
C GLU A 86 3.84 -0.93 -15.68
N VAL A 87 4.78 -0.12 -16.21
CA VAL A 87 5.67 0.69 -15.38
C VAL A 87 4.86 1.61 -14.47
N GLY A 88 5.10 1.51 -13.15
CA GLY A 88 4.40 2.33 -12.15
C GLY A 88 3.44 1.58 -11.23
N ASP A 89 3.37 0.25 -11.32
CA ASP A 89 2.56 -0.59 -10.41
C ASP A 89 2.94 -0.39 -8.94
N GLY A 90 4.23 -0.13 -8.69
CA GLY A 90 4.72 0.30 -7.39
C GLY A 90 5.61 -0.74 -6.72
N LYS A 91 5.62 -0.76 -5.38
CA LYS A 91 6.50 -1.63 -4.57
C LYS A 91 5.83 -2.03 -3.27
N ILE A 92 6.23 -3.19 -2.74
CA ILE A 92 5.84 -3.67 -1.41
C ILE A 92 7.11 -3.77 -0.56
N PHE A 93 7.05 -3.25 0.66
CA PHE A 93 8.12 -3.31 1.64
C PHE A 93 7.63 -4.08 2.86
N ILE A 94 8.51 -4.87 3.45
CA ILE A 94 8.22 -5.66 4.65
C ILE A 94 9.19 -5.22 5.74
N GLN A 95 8.66 -4.74 6.86
CA GLN A 95 9.43 -4.22 7.98
C GLN A 95 9.12 -5.01 9.26
N PRO A 96 10.10 -5.22 10.15
CA PRO A 96 9.84 -5.80 11.46
C PRO A 96 8.99 -4.85 12.31
N VAL A 97 8.03 -5.41 13.06
CA VAL A 97 7.30 -4.72 14.11
C VAL A 97 7.60 -5.42 15.42
N GLU A 98 8.20 -4.67 16.35
CA GLU A 98 8.62 -5.20 17.65
C GLU A 98 7.45 -5.38 18.60
N ARG A 99 6.48 -4.45 18.59
CA ARG A 99 5.33 -4.46 19.50
C ARG A 99 4.11 -3.80 18.87
N VAL A 100 2.94 -4.35 19.14
CA VAL A 100 1.64 -3.76 18.78
C VAL A 100 0.80 -3.63 20.04
N ILE A 101 0.05 -2.53 20.18
CA ILE A 101 -0.87 -2.33 21.30
C ILE A 101 -2.21 -1.84 20.77
N ARG A 102 -3.28 -2.55 21.10
CA ARG A 102 -4.64 -2.12 20.77
C ARG A 102 -5.12 -1.11 21.81
N ILE A 103 -5.18 0.17 21.43
CA ILE A 103 -5.51 1.29 22.33
C ILE A 103 -6.80 1.07 23.14
N ARG A 104 -7.82 0.45 22.54
CA ARG A 104 -9.13 0.26 23.19
C ARG A 104 -9.10 -0.74 24.36
N THR A 105 -8.33 -1.82 24.24
CA THR A 105 -8.35 -2.96 25.17
C THR A 105 -7.06 -3.11 25.97
N GLY A 106 -5.96 -2.53 25.49
CA GLY A 106 -4.62 -2.74 26.05
C GLY A 106 -4.00 -4.07 25.65
N GLU A 107 -4.67 -4.87 24.81
CA GLU A 107 -4.12 -6.11 24.25
C GLU A 107 -2.83 -5.82 23.47
N GLU A 108 -1.92 -6.78 23.48
CA GLU A 108 -0.61 -6.65 22.85
C GLU A 108 -0.41 -7.68 21.73
N ASP A 109 0.43 -7.31 20.77
CA ASP A 109 0.94 -8.16 19.70
C ASP A 109 -0.16 -8.93 18.93
N GLY A 110 -0.14 -10.26 18.95
CA GLY A 110 -1.09 -11.08 18.21
C GLY A 110 -2.54 -10.88 18.66
N GLU A 111 -2.77 -10.57 19.94
CA GLU A 111 -4.12 -10.28 20.47
C GLU A 111 -4.60 -8.88 20.07
N ALA A 112 -3.66 -7.98 19.77
CA ALA A 112 -3.96 -6.61 19.36
C ALA A 112 -4.39 -6.49 17.89
N LEU A 113 -4.03 -7.46 17.05
CA LEU A 113 -4.28 -7.49 15.60
C LEU A 113 -5.71 -7.94 15.25
#